data_AF-A0A8T4QBK6-F1
#
_entry.id   AF-A0A8T4QBK6-F1
#
_cell.length_a   1.000
_cell.length_b   1.000
_cell.length_c   1.000
_cell.angle_alpha   90.00
_cell.angle_beta   90.00
_cell.angle_gamma   90.00
#
_symmetry.space_group_name_H-M   'P 1'
#
loop_
_entity.id
_entity.type
_entity.pdbx_description
1 polymer ?
#
loop_
_entity_poly.entity_id
_entity_poly.type
_entity_poly.pdbx_seq_one_letter_code
_entity_poly.pdbx_strand_id
1 'polypeptide(L)'
;MDVLPRAFIAGSYIPSDRTNVFSILESRDFEPKNMLVLESDPGKRANAGFKKADVAFYSPNRIVINASLDSPGFLFLSEVWYPGWKAYDNGRETEIYRADYIFRAAHLEKGTHVVEFVFQPLSYTIGKSISSTVLIVIGIYFVLCFRKRKNGKGIKKRAGNA
;
A
#
# COMPACT_ATOMS: atom_id res chain seq x y z
N MET A 1 -22.90 20.63 -12.80
CA MET A 1 -21.92 20.56 -11.70
C MET A 1 -20.76 19.71 -12.20
N ASP A 2 -19.58 20.29 -12.28
CA ASP A 2 -18.36 19.60 -12.71
C ASP A 2 -17.72 18.97 -11.46
N VAL A 3 -17.69 17.64 -11.39
CA VAL A 3 -17.19 16.89 -10.22
C VAL A 3 -15.75 16.49 -10.42
N LEU A 4 -14.95 16.53 -9.36
CA LEU A 4 -13.56 16.06 -9.41
C LEU A 4 -13.50 14.56 -9.70
N PRO A 5 -12.60 14.10 -10.57
CA PRO A 5 -12.38 12.68 -10.79
C PRO A 5 -11.77 12.02 -9.55
N ARG A 6 -11.95 10.70 -9.40
CA ARG A 6 -11.38 9.92 -8.28
C ARG A 6 -9.85 9.98 -8.22
N ALA A 7 -9.19 10.14 -9.37
CA ALA A 7 -7.75 10.27 -9.46
C ALA A 7 -7.39 11.37 -10.47
N PHE A 8 -6.42 12.21 -10.12
CA PHE A 8 -5.93 13.28 -10.97
C PHE A 8 -4.51 13.69 -10.59
N ILE A 9 -3.90 14.50 -11.45
CA ILE A 9 -2.60 15.10 -11.24
C ILE A 9 -2.77 16.51 -10.71
N ALA A 10 -2.13 16.80 -9.58
CA ALA A 10 -2.00 18.12 -9.01
C ALA A 10 -0.59 18.67 -9.27
N GLY A 11 -0.55 19.97 -9.56
CA GLY A 11 0.64 20.69 -9.96
C GLY A 11 1.38 21.38 -8.83
N SER A 12 0.77 21.52 -7.68
CA SER A 12 1.34 22.22 -6.54
C SER A 12 0.92 21.56 -5.23
N TYR A 13 1.64 21.88 -4.16
CA TYR A 13 1.29 21.46 -2.83
C TYR A 13 1.64 22.52 -1.79
N ILE A 14 0.96 22.45 -0.65
CA ILE A 14 1.28 23.20 0.56
C ILE A 14 1.57 22.18 1.67
N PRO A 15 2.77 22.17 2.26
CA PRO A 15 3.03 21.37 3.45
C PRO A 15 2.28 21.98 4.64
N SER A 16 1.57 21.15 5.41
CA SER A 16 0.83 21.61 6.58
C SER A 16 0.74 20.53 7.65
N ASP A 17 0.78 20.97 8.91
CA ASP A 17 0.53 20.11 10.06
C ASP A 17 -0.98 19.84 10.25
N ARG A 18 -1.32 18.85 11.08
CA ARG A 18 -2.72 18.46 11.32
C ARG A 18 -3.58 19.58 11.91
N THR A 19 -2.98 20.58 12.55
CA THR A 19 -3.70 21.68 13.19
C THR A 19 -4.16 22.74 12.18
N ASN A 20 -3.39 22.97 11.11
CA ASN A 20 -3.65 24.04 10.15
C ASN A 20 -4.23 23.54 8.81
N VAL A 21 -4.32 22.23 8.59
CA VAL A 21 -4.87 21.68 7.32
C VAL A 21 -6.29 22.21 7.03
N PHE A 22 -7.19 22.25 8.02
CA PHE A 22 -8.57 22.70 7.79
C PHE A 22 -8.68 24.19 7.46
N SER A 23 -7.87 25.04 8.08
CA SER A 23 -7.88 26.48 7.76
C SER A 23 -7.38 26.76 6.34
N ILE A 24 -6.46 25.94 5.82
CA ILE A 24 -6.00 26.02 4.43
C ILE A 24 -7.08 25.51 3.48
N LEU A 25 -7.69 24.35 3.77
CA LEU A 25 -8.73 23.75 2.93
C LEU A 25 -9.99 24.62 2.82
N GLU A 26 -10.32 25.39 3.86
CA GLU A 26 -11.44 26.34 3.88
C GLU A 26 -11.11 27.71 3.29
N SER A 27 -9.84 27.96 2.95
CA SER A 27 -9.40 29.24 2.40
C SER A 27 -9.90 29.42 0.96
N ARG A 28 -10.13 30.68 0.56
CA ARG A 28 -10.56 31.02 -0.81
C ARG A 28 -9.47 30.85 -1.86
N ASP A 29 -8.21 30.77 -1.43
CA ASP A 29 -7.05 30.66 -2.30
C ASP A 29 -6.69 29.20 -2.61
N PHE A 30 -7.32 28.24 -1.91
CA PHE A 30 -7.11 26.82 -2.16
C PHE A 30 -7.94 26.35 -3.36
N GLU A 31 -7.25 25.85 -4.39
CA GLU A 31 -7.86 25.24 -5.57
C GLU A 31 -7.67 23.71 -5.55
N PRO A 32 -8.69 22.92 -5.12
CA PRO A 32 -8.55 21.47 -4.94
C PRO A 32 -8.23 20.70 -6.23
N LYS A 33 -8.42 21.32 -7.40
CA LYS A 33 -8.08 20.71 -8.69
C LYS A 33 -6.57 20.72 -8.95
N ASN A 34 -5.85 21.73 -8.47
CA ASN A 34 -4.45 21.98 -8.84
C ASN A 34 -3.49 21.84 -7.67
N MET A 35 -3.97 21.98 -6.44
CA MET A 35 -3.18 22.11 -5.23
C MET A 35 -3.59 21.07 -4.19
N LEU A 36 -2.60 20.43 -3.56
CA LEU A 36 -2.81 19.49 -2.45
C LEU A 36 -2.25 20.05 -1.15
N VAL A 37 -2.88 19.74 -0.02
CA VAL A 37 -2.29 19.96 1.30
C VAL A 37 -1.63 18.66 1.76
N LEU A 38 -0.31 18.64 1.93
CA LEU A 38 0.44 17.45 2.34
C LEU A 38 0.85 17.53 3.81
N GLU A 39 0.76 16.42 4.54
CA GLU A 39 1.11 16.36 5.98
C GLU A 39 2.60 16.67 6.27
N SER A 40 3.48 16.50 5.29
CA SER A 40 4.91 16.79 5.38
C SER A 40 5.40 17.42 4.07
N ASP A 41 6.54 18.12 4.13
CA ASP A 41 7.22 18.59 2.92
C ASP A 41 8.02 17.44 2.28
N PRO A 42 7.63 16.97 1.07
CA PRO A 42 8.35 15.92 0.37
C PRO A 42 9.68 16.40 -0.23
N GLY A 43 9.95 17.71 -0.28
CA GLY A 43 11.14 18.26 -0.93
C GLY A 43 11.18 17.97 -2.44
N LYS A 44 10.00 17.77 -3.05
CA LYS A 44 9.83 17.41 -4.47
C LYS A 44 9.36 18.60 -5.27
N ARG A 45 9.76 18.67 -6.54
CA ARG A 45 9.19 19.66 -7.46
C ARG A 45 7.83 19.17 -7.94
N ALA A 46 6.87 20.08 -7.99
CA ALA A 46 5.60 19.90 -8.65
C ALA A 46 5.27 21.18 -9.43
N ASN A 47 4.96 21.01 -10.70
CA ASN A 47 4.52 22.08 -11.60
C ASN A 47 3.71 21.54 -12.79
N ALA A 48 3.22 20.30 -12.71
CA ALA A 48 2.32 19.72 -13.69
C ALA A 48 1.00 20.51 -13.80
N GLY A 49 0.38 20.54 -14.98
CA GLY A 49 -1.00 20.99 -15.10
C GLY A 49 -1.98 19.95 -14.55
N PHE A 50 -3.18 20.38 -14.17
CA PHE A 50 -4.25 19.44 -13.86
C PHE A 50 -4.50 18.49 -15.02
N LYS A 51 -4.54 17.19 -14.70
CA LYS A 51 -4.87 16.16 -15.66
C LYS A 51 -5.57 15.02 -14.95
N LYS A 52 -6.69 14.56 -15.52
CA LYS A 52 -7.37 13.36 -15.01
C LYS A 52 -6.45 12.15 -15.15
N ALA A 53 -6.40 11.31 -14.11
CA ALA A 53 -5.75 10.01 -14.16
C ALA A 53 -6.80 8.91 -14.29
N ASP A 54 -6.45 7.82 -14.97
CA ASP A 54 -7.38 6.74 -15.27
C ASP A 54 -7.24 5.59 -14.26
N VAL A 55 -8.33 5.21 -13.61
CA VAL A 55 -8.34 4.10 -12.65
C VAL A 55 -8.56 2.81 -13.43
N ALA A 56 -7.48 2.18 -13.85
CA ALA A 56 -7.48 0.98 -14.67
C ALA A 56 -8.01 -0.26 -13.94
N PHE A 57 -7.80 -0.35 -12.62
CA PHE A 57 -8.29 -1.44 -11.80
C PHE A 57 -8.57 -0.99 -10.38
N TYR A 58 -9.65 -1.50 -9.80
CA TYR A 58 -10.07 -1.18 -8.44
C TYR A 58 -10.55 -2.40 -7.68
N SER A 59 -9.94 -2.66 -6.53
CA SER A 59 -10.32 -3.71 -5.58
C SER A 59 -9.95 -3.28 -4.16
N PRO A 60 -10.50 -3.92 -3.12
CA PRO A 60 -10.24 -3.54 -1.72
C PRO A 60 -8.75 -3.53 -1.33
N ASN A 61 -7.94 -4.40 -1.94
CA ASN A 61 -6.51 -4.57 -1.59
C ASN A 61 -5.56 -4.10 -2.69
N ARG A 62 -6.06 -3.69 -3.86
CA ARG A 62 -5.23 -3.29 -5.00
C ARG A 62 -5.96 -2.28 -5.88
N ILE A 63 -5.29 -1.18 -6.18
CA ILE A 63 -5.77 -0.13 -7.08
C ILE A 63 -4.66 0.15 -8.09
N VAL A 64 -4.99 0.19 -9.38
CA VAL A 64 -4.04 0.49 -10.46
C VAL A 64 -4.51 1.73 -11.19
N ILE A 65 -3.60 2.68 -11.37
CA ILE A 65 -3.88 3.98 -11.97
C ILE A 65 -2.89 4.23 -13.09
N ASN A 66 -3.39 4.57 -14.27
CA ASN A 66 -2.61 5.04 -15.39
C ASN A 66 -2.58 6.56 -15.37
N ALA A 67 -1.38 7.13 -15.38
CA ALA A 67 -1.16 8.57 -15.40
C ALA A 67 -0.12 8.94 -16.46
N SER A 68 -0.23 10.16 -16.99
CA SER A 68 0.75 10.71 -17.92
C SER A 68 0.92 12.19 -17.63
N LEU A 69 2.15 12.63 -17.37
CA LEU A 69 2.46 13.99 -16.97
C LEU A 69 3.55 14.57 -17.87
N ASP A 70 3.39 15.84 -18.25
CA ASP A 70 4.37 16.58 -19.06
C ASP A 70 5.43 17.29 -18.18
N SER A 71 5.23 17.31 -16.86
CA SER A 71 6.11 17.87 -15.83
C SER A 71 5.87 17.15 -14.50
N PRO A 72 6.80 17.21 -13.53
CA PRO A 72 6.61 16.56 -12.23
C PRO A 72 5.36 17.05 -11.50
N GLY A 73 4.69 16.16 -10.78
CA GLY A 73 3.46 16.47 -10.07
C GLY A 73 3.05 15.38 -9.09
N PHE A 74 1.91 15.56 -8.44
CA PHE A 74 1.36 14.58 -7.51
C PHE A 74 0.14 13.90 -8.10
N LEU A 75 0.16 12.59 -8.16
CA LEU A 75 -1.05 11.81 -8.36
C LEU A 75 -1.86 11.84 -7.07
N PHE A 76 -2.99 12.52 -7.10
CA PHE A 76 -4.03 12.46 -6.08
C PHE A 76 -4.94 11.25 -6.32
N LEU A 77 -5.32 10.58 -5.23
CA LEU A 77 -6.31 9.51 -5.21
C LEU A 77 -7.28 9.73 -4.05
N SER A 78 -8.57 9.81 -4.37
CA SER A 78 -9.68 9.99 -3.43
C SER A 78 -9.97 8.72 -2.59
N GLU A 79 -8.93 8.07 -2.07
CA GLU A 79 -9.00 6.90 -1.20
C GLU A 79 -8.38 7.24 0.16
N VAL A 80 -8.98 6.71 1.22
CA VAL A 80 -8.58 7.04 2.60
C VAL A 80 -7.16 6.56 2.88
N TRP A 81 -6.24 7.45 3.21
CA TRP A 81 -4.91 7.13 3.69
C TRP A 81 -4.99 6.25 4.95
N TYR A 82 -4.32 5.11 4.93
CA TYR A 82 -4.25 4.18 6.05
C TYR A 82 -2.89 3.45 6.04
N PRO A 83 -2.26 3.23 7.20
CA PRO A 83 -0.99 2.51 7.26
C PRO A 83 -1.12 1.07 6.74
N GLY A 84 -0.10 0.59 6.04
CA GLY A 84 -0.07 -0.74 5.43
C GLY A 84 -0.37 -0.77 3.94
N TRP A 85 -0.70 0.37 3.33
CA TRP A 85 -0.65 0.51 1.87
C TRP A 85 0.79 0.76 1.42
N LYS A 86 1.16 0.18 0.28
CA LYS A 86 2.38 0.46 -0.46
C LYS A 86 2.02 0.96 -1.85
N ALA A 87 2.81 1.88 -2.39
CA ALA A 87 2.66 2.35 -3.76
C ALA A 87 3.87 1.94 -4.60
N TYR A 88 3.63 1.62 -5.86
CA TYR A 88 4.66 1.29 -6.83
C TYR A 88 4.43 2.10 -8.10
N ASP A 89 5.42 2.85 -8.54
CA ASP A 89 5.43 3.50 -9.85
C ASP A 89 6.25 2.66 -10.82
N ASN A 90 5.59 2.10 -11.85
CA ASN A 90 6.22 1.23 -12.84
C ASN A 90 7.01 0.07 -12.17
N GLY A 91 6.46 -0.47 -11.09
CA GLY A 91 7.04 -1.58 -10.31
C GLY A 91 8.10 -1.18 -9.28
N ARG A 92 8.50 0.10 -9.18
CA ARG A 92 9.42 0.58 -8.15
C ARG A 92 8.65 1.19 -6.98
N GLU A 93 8.98 0.80 -5.75
CA GLU A 93 8.31 1.32 -4.56
C GLU A 93 8.48 2.85 -4.49
N THR A 94 7.36 3.54 -4.27
CA THR A 94 7.29 5.00 -4.11
C THR A 94 6.55 5.34 -2.84
N GLU A 95 6.83 6.54 -2.31
CA GLU A 95 6.24 7.00 -1.07
C GLU A 95 4.76 7.38 -1.26
N ILE A 96 3.93 7.03 -0.27
CA ILE A 96 2.55 7.49 -0.19
C ILE A 96 2.50 8.69 0.74
N TYR A 97 2.13 9.83 0.18
CA TYR A 97 1.84 11.04 0.93
C TYR A 97 0.39 11.07 1.37
N ARG A 98 0.14 11.64 2.55
CA ARG A 98 -1.20 11.95 3.01
C ARG A 98 -1.59 13.34 2.51
N ALA A 99 -2.59 13.39 1.63
CA ALA A 99 -3.09 14.61 1.00
C ALA A 99 -4.45 14.99 1.57
N ASP A 100 -4.72 16.29 1.65
CA ASP A 100 -6.01 16.90 2.04
C ASP A 100 -6.63 16.21 3.26
N TYR A 101 -5.80 16.04 4.28
CA TYR A 101 -6.11 15.38 5.56
C TYR A 101 -6.39 13.87 5.51
N ILE A 102 -7.09 13.34 4.50
CA ILE A 102 -7.52 11.93 4.51
C ILE A 102 -7.15 11.15 3.26
N PHE A 103 -6.70 11.78 2.19
CA PHE A 103 -6.48 11.13 0.91
C PHE A 103 -5.04 10.69 0.70
N ARG A 104 -4.81 9.89 -0.34
CA ARG A 104 -3.48 9.40 -0.72
C ARG A 104 -2.97 10.19 -1.91
N ALA A 105 -1.68 10.47 -1.90
CA ALA A 105 -0.98 10.99 -3.05
C ALA A 105 0.35 10.27 -3.28
N ALA A 106 0.85 10.30 -4.50
CA ALA A 106 2.18 9.82 -4.86
C ALA A 106 2.86 10.84 -5.78
N HIS A 107 4.13 11.13 -5.54
CA HIS A 107 4.91 11.99 -6.44
C HIS A 107 5.25 11.21 -7.72
N LEU A 108 5.10 11.86 -8.86
CA LEU A 108 5.44 11.32 -10.17
C LEU A 108 6.32 12.34 -10.91
N GLU A 109 7.34 11.82 -11.58
CA GLU A 109 8.16 12.59 -12.51
C GLU A 109 7.42 12.83 -13.84
N LYS A 110 8.07 13.53 -14.77
CA LYS A 110 7.56 13.63 -16.15
C LYS A 110 7.57 12.25 -16.82
N GLY A 111 6.46 11.87 -17.45
CA GLY A 111 6.38 10.63 -18.24
C GLY A 111 5.03 9.93 -18.15
N THR A 112 5.02 8.66 -18.53
CA THR A 112 3.88 7.75 -18.39
C THR A 112 4.11 6.80 -17.23
N HIS A 113 3.09 6.65 -16.39
CA HIS A 113 3.18 5.94 -15.12
C HIS A 113 2.04 4.95 -14.99
N VAL A 114 2.37 3.75 -14.54
CA VAL A 114 1.41 2.78 -13.99
C VAL A 114 1.66 2.74 -12.49
N VAL A 115 0.77 3.38 -11.73
CA VAL A 115 0.87 3.46 -10.28
C VAL A 115 -0.02 2.41 -9.64
N GLU A 116 0.58 1.50 -8.89
CA GLU A 116 -0.12 0.44 -8.16
C GLU A 116 -0.09 0.71 -6.67
N PHE A 117 -1.28 0.83 -6.07
CA PHE A 117 -1.44 0.82 -4.63
C PHE A 117 -1.83 -0.59 -4.19
N VAL A 118 -1.09 -1.18 -3.26
CA VAL A 118 -1.33 -2.54 -2.75
C VAL A 118 -1.40 -2.50 -1.23
N PHE A 119 -2.45 -3.08 -0.66
CA PHE A 119 -2.60 -3.22 0.78
C PHE A 119 -1.86 -4.46 1.29
N GLN A 120 -0.82 -4.24 2.09
CA GLN A 120 0.03 -5.26 2.68
C GLN A 120 0.22 -5.01 4.19
N PRO A 121 -0.80 -5.33 5.01
CA PRO A 121 -0.73 -5.06 6.45
C PRO A 121 0.31 -5.95 7.14
N LEU A 122 1.07 -5.37 8.07
CA LEU A 122 2.07 -6.08 8.88
C LEU A 122 1.47 -7.29 9.63
N SER A 123 0.22 -7.16 10.09
CA SER A 123 -0.50 -8.23 10.78
C SER A 123 -0.67 -9.50 9.93
N TYR A 124 -0.87 -9.34 8.62
CA TYR A 124 -0.97 -10.48 7.69
C TYR A 124 0.37 -11.19 7.56
N THR A 125 1.46 -10.44 7.41
CA THR A 125 2.82 -10.99 7.33
C THR A 125 3.21 -11.72 8.63
N ILE A 126 2.92 -11.11 9.78
CA ILE A 126 3.17 -11.73 11.09
C ILE A 126 2.34 -12.99 11.27
N GLY A 127 1.03 -12.93 10.97
CA GLY A 127 0.11 -14.06 11.05
C GLY A 127 0.58 -15.24 10.21
N LYS A 128 0.99 -14.99 8.95
CA LYS A 128 1.53 -16.02 8.04
C LYS A 128 2.77 -16.70 8.63
N SER A 129 3.69 -15.93 9.22
CA SER A 129 4.90 -16.48 9.85
C SER A 129 4.58 -17.35 11.07
N ILE A 130 3.66 -16.90 11.93
CA ILE A 130 3.20 -17.67 13.10
C ILE A 130 2.53 -18.97 12.65
N SER A 131 1.56 -18.90 11.74
CA SER A 131 0.85 -20.08 11.23
C SER A 131 1.81 -21.10 10.59
N SER A 132 2.78 -20.62 9.81
CA SER A 132 3.79 -21.48 9.18
C SER A 132 4.66 -22.17 10.22
N THR A 133 5.08 -21.45 11.26
CA THR A 133 5.90 -22.00 12.36
C THR A 133 5.13 -23.07 13.13
N VAL A 134 3.85 -22.81 13.45
CA VAL A 134 2.98 -23.77 14.16
C VAL A 134 2.78 -25.03 13.33
N LEU A 135 2.51 -24.90 12.02
CA LEU A 135 2.38 -26.04 11.10
C LEU A 135 3.65 -26.90 11.06
N ILE A 136 4.83 -26.27 11.02
CA ILE A 136 6.12 -26.96 11.02
C ILE A 136 6.30 -27.73 12.34
N VAL A 137 6.03 -27.11 13.48
CA VAL A 137 6.15 -27.76 14.80
C VAL A 137 5.22 -28.96 14.92
N ILE A 138 3.96 -28.82 14.49
CA ILE A 138 2.98 -29.91 14.47
C ILE A 138 3.45 -31.02 13.52
N GLY A 139 3.94 -30.68 12.33
CA GLY A 139 4.48 -31.64 11.37
C GLY A 139 5.66 -32.44 11.93
N ILE A 140 6.61 -31.77 12.58
CA ILE A 140 7.75 -32.41 13.26
C ILE A 140 7.26 -33.34 14.36
N TYR A 141 6.33 -32.89 15.20
CA TYR A 141 5.75 -33.70 16.28
C TYR A 141 5.12 -34.99 15.74
N PHE A 142 4.30 -34.89 14.70
CA PHE A 142 3.69 -36.06 14.05
C PHE A 142 4.76 -37.01 13.48
N VAL A 143 5.76 -36.50 12.76
CA VAL A 143 6.86 -37.32 12.23
C VAL A 143 7.59 -38.07 13.34
N LEU A 144 7.90 -37.41 14.46
CA LEU A 144 8.55 -38.03 15.62
C LEU A 144 7.68 -39.12 16.26
N CYS A 145 6.38 -38.86 16.45
CA CYS A 145 5.43 -39.85 16.98
C CYS A 145 5.29 -41.07 16.05
N PHE A 146 5.20 -40.85 14.73
CA PHE A 146 5.15 -41.94 13.75
C PHE A 146 6.44 -42.78 13.75
N ARG A 147 7.63 -42.14 13.84
CA ARG A 147 8.91 -42.86 13.96
C ARG A 147 8.98 -43.70 15.24
N LYS A 148 8.57 -43.16 16.39
CA LYS A 148 8.49 -43.92 17.65
C LYS A 148 7.55 -45.13 17.55
N ARG A 149 6.38 -44.97 16.94
CA ARG A 149 5.40 -46.06 16.77
C ARG A 149 5.91 -47.19 15.87
N LYS A 150 6.68 -46.85 14.82
CA LYS A 150 7.32 -47.85 13.93
C LYS A 150 8.43 -48.62 14.64
N ASN A 151 9.26 -47.94 15.44
CA ASN A 151 10.33 -48.59 16.21
C ASN A 151 9.80 -49.48 17.36
N GLY A 152 8.72 -49.08 18.04
CA GLY A 152 8.11 -49.89 19.11
C GLY A 152 7.48 -51.21 18.64
N LYS A 153 6.98 -51.27 17.39
CA LYS A 153 6.49 -52.51 16.78
C LYS A 153 7.61 -53.47 16.35
N GLY A 154 8.80 -52.96 16.03
CA GLY A 154 9.96 -53.78 15.66
C GLY A 154 10.56 -54.55 16.85
N ILE A 155 10.55 -53.96 18.05
CA ILE A 155 11.13 -54.57 19.25
C ILE A 155 10.23 -55.70 19.80
N LYS A 156 8.91 -55.51 19.84
CA LYS A 156 7.98 -56.57 20.29
C LYS A 156 7.98 -57.82 19.40
N LYS A 157 8.30 -57.69 18.11
CA LYS A 157 8.32 -58.84 17.17
C LYS A 157 9.56 -59.75 17.37
N ARG A 158 10.64 -59.26 17.98
CA ARG A 158 11.83 -60.07 18.33
C ARG A 158 11.72 -60.76 19.69
N ALA A 159 10.96 -60.19 20.62
CA ALA A 159 10.78 -60.76 21.97
C ALA A 159 9.73 -61.88 22.05
N GLY A 160 8.83 -62.02 21.06
CA GLY A 160 7.82 -63.08 21.03
C GLY A 160 8.20 -64.32 20.21
N ASN A 161 9.45 -64.42 19.75
CA ASN A 161 9.96 -65.50 18.91
C ASN A 161 11.18 -66.21 19.54
N ALA A 162 11.38 -66.03 20.85
CA ALA A 162 12.41 -66.69 21.66
C ALA A 162 11.74 -67.64 22.65
#